data_AF-A0A6N2KGZ3-F1
#
_entry.id   AF-A0A6N2KGZ3-F1
#
_cell.length_a   1.000
_cell.length_b   1.000
_cell.length_c   1.000
_cell.angle_alpha   90.00
_cell.angle_beta   90.00
_cell.angle_gamma   90.00
#
_symmetry.space_group_name_H-M   'P 1'
#
loop_
_entity.id
_entity.type
_entity.pdbx_description
1 polymer ?
#
loop_
_entity_poly.entity_id
_entity_poly.type
_entity_poly.pdbx_seq_one_letter_code
_entity_poly.pdbx_strand_id
1 'polypeptide(L)'
;MLLEAMPAAKKNLDQLIILAFNKLLKDIGNQVEFELPDSFNKSKSTAYTLIKRNIYLTKKIKRRLEDDGIFCSCSASLGSPRVCDRDCHCGMLLSSCSSGCKCGSSCNNKPFQHRPLKKMKLVQTEKCGSGIVADEDIKHGEFVIEYVGEGFGK
;
A
#
# COMPACT_ATOMS: atom_id res chain seq x y z
N MET A 1 23.10 24.45 30.83
CA MET A 1 23.87 23.93 29.68
C MET A 1 23.68 22.43 29.64
N LEU A 2 23.00 21.94 28.61
CA LEU A 2 23.15 20.61 28.00
C LEU A 2 22.17 20.59 26.82
N LEU A 3 22.61 21.17 25.70
CA LEU A 3 22.05 20.87 24.39
C LEU A 3 22.63 19.51 23.99
N GLU A 4 21.85 18.45 24.13
CA GLU A 4 22.17 17.16 23.54
C GLU A 4 21.92 17.27 22.03
N ALA A 5 23.00 17.32 21.25
CA ALA A 5 22.98 17.37 19.81
C ALA A 5 22.50 16.01 19.24
N MET A 6 21.51 16.05 18.35
CA MET A 6 21.04 14.87 17.61
C MET A 6 22.16 14.32 16.69
N PRO A 7 22.33 12.99 16.58
CA PRO A 7 23.49 12.39 15.92
C PRO A 7 23.47 12.62 14.41
N ALA A 8 24.61 13.07 13.89
CA ALA A 8 24.88 13.38 12.48
C ALA A 8 24.73 12.18 11.50
N ALA A 9 24.42 10.99 11.99
CA ALA A 9 24.35 9.76 11.21
C ALA A 9 23.12 9.66 10.28
N LYS A 10 21.96 10.20 10.69
CA LYS A 10 20.71 10.08 9.91
C LYS A 10 20.73 10.90 8.61
N LYS A 11 21.35 12.09 8.66
CA LYS A 11 21.51 12.99 7.50
C LYS A 11 22.36 12.38 6.38
N ASN A 12 23.28 11.50 6.75
CA ASN A 12 24.23 10.88 5.83
C ASN A 12 23.58 9.74 5.01
N LEU A 13 22.70 8.95 5.64
CA LEU A 13 21.93 7.90 4.96
C LEU A 13 20.91 8.48 3.98
N ASP A 14 20.19 9.54 4.37
CA ASP A 14 19.23 10.22 3.49
C ASP A 14 19.93 10.84 2.27
N GLN A 15 21.12 11.45 2.47
CA GLN A 15 21.96 11.93 1.36
C GLN A 15 22.44 10.81 0.44
N LEU A 16 22.83 9.67 1.00
CA LEU A 16 23.28 8.51 0.23
C LEU A 16 22.16 7.95 -0.65
N ILE A 17 20.93 7.90 -0.12
CA ILE A 17 19.74 7.46 -0.86
C ILE A 17 19.43 8.42 -2.01
N ILE A 18 19.47 9.73 -1.75
CA ILE A 18 19.24 10.76 -2.78
C ILE A 18 20.31 10.67 -3.88
N LEU A 19 21.57 10.48 -3.52
CA LEU A 19 22.67 10.31 -4.48
C LEU A 19 22.51 9.04 -5.33
N ALA A 20 22.13 7.92 -4.70
CA ALA A 20 21.86 6.66 -5.41
C ALA A 20 20.67 6.80 -6.37
N PHE A 21 19.59 7.46 -5.94
CA PHE A 21 18.41 7.68 -6.78
C PHE A 21 18.72 8.60 -7.96
N ASN A 22 19.44 9.69 -7.75
CA ASN A 22 19.88 10.59 -8.81
C ASN A 22 20.83 9.91 -9.81
N LYS A 23 21.69 9.01 -9.34
CA LYS A 23 22.55 8.20 -10.19
C LYS A 23 21.73 7.21 -11.02
N LEU A 24 20.79 6.51 -10.39
CA LEU A 24 19.87 5.61 -11.07
C LEU A 24 19.04 6.34 -12.15
N LEU A 25 18.54 7.54 -11.86
CA LEU A 25 17.80 8.36 -12.83
C LEU A 25 18.66 8.79 -14.03
N LYS A 26 19.97 8.97 -13.84
CA LYS A 26 20.91 9.23 -14.94
C LYS A 26 21.21 7.94 -15.73
N ASP A 27 21.36 6.82 -15.04
CA ASP A 27 21.71 5.52 -15.62
C ASP A 27 20.53 4.87 -16.38
N ILE A 28 19.28 5.18 -16.03
CA ILE A 28 18.06 4.73 -16.73
C ILE A 28 17.97 5.30 -18.16
N GLY A 29 18.81 6.28 -18.53
CA GLY A 29 18.77 6.90 -19.85
C GLY A 29 17.47 7.69 -20.08
N ASN A 30 17.36 8.36 -21.23
CA ASN A 30 16.15 9.10 -21.58
C ASN A 30 14.91 8.19 -21.54
N GLN A 31 13.80 8.77 -21.10
CA GLN A 31 12.45 8.21 -21.11
C GLN A 31 12.24 7.31 -22.33
N VAL A 32 12.21 5.99 -22.11
CA VAL A 32 11.81 5.06 -23.16
C VAL A 32 10.37 5.42 -23.51
N GLU A 33 10.17 5.84 -24.76
CA GLU A 33 8.85 6.20 -25.26
C GLU A 33 8.00 4.93 -25.34
N PHE A 34 7.27 4.66 -24.27
CA PHE A 34 6.32 3.55 -24.21
C PHE A 34 5.05 3.96 -24.95
N GLU A 35 4.78 3.28 -26.06
CA GLU A 35 3.54 3.41 -26.81
C GLU A 35 2.74 2.12 -26.69
N LEU A 36 1.46 2.23 -26.32
CA LEU A 36 0.54 1.11 -26.45
C LEU A 36 0.28 0.80 -27.92
N PRO A 37 0.15 -0.48 -28.32
CA PRO A 37 -0.25 -0.83 -29.68
C PRO A 37 -1.60 -0.18 -30.04
N ASP A 38 -1.76 0.24 -31.31
CA ASP A 38 -2.95 0.94 -31.81
C ASP A 38 -4.28 0.21 -31.54
N SER A 39 -4.24 -1.12 -31.44
CA SER A 39 -5.38 -1.96 -31.09
C SER A 39 -5.95 -1.66 -29.69
N PHE A 40 -5.10 -1.22 -28.75
CA PHE A 40 -5.50 -0.84 -27.40
C PHE A 40 -5.99 0.61 -27.30
N ASN A 41 -5.50 1.50 -28.18
CA ASN A 41 -5.88 2.92 -28.19
C ASN A 41 -7.29 3.17 -28.76
N LYS A 42 -7.83 2.23 -29.56
CA LYS A 42 -9.19 2.30 -30.14
C LYS A 42 -10.25 1.52 -29.35
N SER A 43 -9.86 0.81 -28.28
CA SER A 43 -10.80 0.01 -27.49
C SER A 43 -11.67 0.91 -26.63
N LYS A 44 -13.00 0.84 -26.84
CA LYS A 44 -13.98 1.28 -25.83
C LYS A 44 -13.61 0.62 -24.49
N SER A 45 -13.88 1.31 -23.38
CA SER A 45 -13.62 0.79 -22.03
C SER A 45 -14.18 -0.63 -21.92
N THR A 46 -13.30 -1.63 -21.82
CA THR A 46 -13.71 -3.02 -21.64
C THR A 46 -14.59 -3.09 -20.40
N ALA A 47 -15.77 -3.70 -20.51
CA ALA A 47 -16.66 -3.86 -19.38
C ALA A 47 -15.93 -4.63 -18.28
N TYR A 48 -15.86 -4.04 -17.08
CA TYR A 48 -15.31 -4.68 -15.90
C TYR A 48 -16.39 -4.74 -14.82
N THR A 49 -16.30 -5.75 -13.96
CA THR A 49 -17.18 -5.86 -12.79
C THR A 49 -16.44 -5.33 -11.58
N LEU A 50 -17.08 -4.45 -10.82
CA LEU A 50 -16.54 -3.98 -9.56
C LEU A 50 -16.57 -5.11 -8.52
N ILE A 51 -15.39 -5.53 -8.08
CA ILE A 51 -15.23 -6.51 -7.01
C ILE A 51 -14.63 -5.84 -5.78
N LYS A 52 -15.05 -6.29 -4.59
CA LYS A 52 -14.49 -5.81 -3.33
C LYS A 52 -13.37 -6.73 -2.83
N ARG A 53 -13.32 -7.98 -3.25
CA ARG A 53 -12.38 -9.02 -2.77
C ARG A 53 -11.90 -9.84 -3.96
N ASN A 54 -10.71 -10.43 -3.81
CA ASN A 54 -10.22 -11.43 -4.75
C ASN A 54 -11.22 -12.57 -4.91
N ILE A 55 -11.44 -12.96 -6.16
CA ILE A 55 -12.26 -14.12 -6.54
C ILE A 55 -11.28 -15.21 -6.98
N TYR A 56 -11.21 -16.31 -6.24
CA TYR A 56 -10.32 -17.42 -6.58
C TYR A 56 -11.09 -18.47 -7.37
N LEU A 57 -10.63 -18.74 -8.59
CA LEU A 57 -11.33 -19.62 -9.55
C LEU A 57 -10.90 -21.10 -9.44
N THR A 58 -10.02 -21.44 -8.50
CA THR A 58 -9.54 -22.81 -8.26
C THR A 58 -10.21 -23.50 -7.09
N LYS A 59 -9.96 -24.82 -6.92
CA LYS A 59 -10.41 -25.57 -5.75
C LYS A 59 -9.99 -24.84 -4.47
N LYS A 60 -10.95 -24.64 -3.55
CA LYS A 60 -10.77 -23.95 -2.27
C LYS A 60 -9.43 -24.36 -1.64
N ILE A 61 -8.46 -23.46 -1.64
CA ILE A 61 -7.26 -23.61 -0.82
C ILE A 61 -7.75 -23.71 0.62
N LYS A 62 -7.56 -24.87 1.26
CA LYS A 62 -7.78 -24.99 2.70
C LYS A 62 -6.87 -23.97 3.36
N ARG A 63 -7.44 -22.97 4.04
CA ARG A 63 -6.66 -22.14 4.95
C ARG A 63 -5.93 -23.10 5.89
N ARG A 64 -4.61 -22.95 6.02
CA ARG A 64 -3.86 -23.71 7.04
C ARG A 64 -4.54 -23.40 8.38
N LEU A 65 -5.12 -24.43 8.99
CA LEU A 65 -5.84 -24.32 10.26
C LEU A 65 -4.87 -24.09 11.43
N GLU A 66 -3.60 -24.42 11.24
CA GLU A 66 -2.52 -24.31 12.23
C GLU A 66 -1.49 -23.26 11.78
N ASP A 67 -1.95 -22.03 11.60
CA ASP A 67 -1.05 -20.89 11.65
C ASP A 67 -1.49 -20.05 12.84
N ASP A 68 -0.67 -20.03 13.88
CA ASP A 68 -0.87 -19.13 15.02
C ASP A 68 -0.89 -17.67 14.54
N GLY A 69 -0.42 -17.36 13.33
CA GLY A 69 -0.53 -16.04 12.75
C GLY A 69 0.29 -14.98 13.49
N ILE A 70 0.17 -13.74 13.05
CA ILE A 70 0.93 -12.62 13.61
C ILE A 70 0.00 -11.79 14.51
N PHE A 71 0.35 -11.68 15.79
CA PHE A 71 -0.38 -10.88 16.76
C PHE A 71 0.44 -9.73 17.31
N CYS A 72 -0.22 -8.60 17.54
CA CYS A 72 0.37 -7.48 18.26
C CYS A 72 0.07 -7.55 19.75
N SER A 73 0.98 -7.01 20.56
CA SER A 73 0.80 -6.88 22.01
C SER A 73 0.33 -5.49 22.42
N CYS A 74 -0.12 -4.67 21.47
CA CYS A 74 -0.62 -3.32 21.72
C CYS A 74 -1.87 -3.33 22.61
N SER A 75 -1.98 -2.34 23.49
CA SER A 75 -3.14 -2.07 24.34
C SER A 75 -3.67 -0.66 24.07
N ALA A 76 -4.98 -0.47 24.24
CA ALA A 76 -5.57 0.86 24.18
C ALA A 76 -5.06 1.67 25.39
N SER A 77 -4.32 2.75 25.14
CA SER A 77 -3.93 3.69 26.21
C SER A 77 -5.04 4.72 26.42
N LEU A 78 -5.30 5.08 27.68
CA LEU A 78 -6.17 6.21 27.99
C LEU A 78 -5.60 7.48 27.34
N GLY A 79 -6.29 8.02 26.35
CA GLY A 79 -5.96 9.30 25.71
C GLY A 79 -5.41 9.23 24.30
N SER A 80 -5.11 8.05 23.74
CA SER A 80 -4.79 7.92 22.32
C SER A 80 -6.01 7.43 21.53
N PRO A 81 -6.59 8.23 20.62
CA PRO A 81 -7.75 7.80 19.82
C PRO A 81 -7.36 6.76 18.75
N ARG A 82 -6.06 6.50 18.58
CA ARG A 82 -5.47 5.80 17.45
C ARG A 82 -4.29 4.98 17.94
N VAL A 83 -4.42 3.66 17.86
CA VAL A 83 -3.45 2.65 18.33
C VAL A 83 -3.12 1.71 17.16
N CYS A 84 -1.99 1.02 17.25
CA CYS A 84 -1.49 0.12 16.20
C CYS A 84 -1.23 0.84 14.87
N ASP A 85 -0.22 1.69 14.83
CA ASP A 85 0.31 2.25 13.58
C ASP A 85 1.54 1.43 13.13
N ARG A 86 2.52 2.04 12.44
CA ARG A 86 3.74 1.35 11.96
C ARG A 86 4.59 0.71 13.05
N ASP A 87 4.59 1.25 14.27
CA ASP A 87 5.38 0.71 15.39
C ASP A 87 4.71 -0.50 16.07
N CYS A 88 3.54 -0.92 15.60
CA CYS A 88 2.90 -2.17 16.00
C CYS A 88 3.71 -3.38 15.50
N HIS A 89 3.81 -4.48 16.26
CA HIS A 89 4.46 -5.71 15.77
C HIS A 89 3.92 -6.16 14.40
N CYS A 90 2.60 -6.12 14.20
CA CYS A 90 2.02 -6.41 12.90
C CYS A 90 2.48 -5.40 11.84
N GLY A 91 2.48 -4.10 12.16
CA GLY A 91 2.89 -3.02 11.25
C GLY A 91 4.36 -3.12 10.82
N MET A 92 5.26 -3.39 11.77
CA MET A 92 6.69 -3.61 11.52
C MET A 92 6.94 -4.82 10.62
N LEU A 93 6.10 -5.86 10.73
CA LEU A 93 6.14 -7.07 9.90
C LEU A 93 5.29 -6.94 8.63
N LEU A 94 4.92 -5.72 8.24
CA LEU A 94 4.10 -5.44 7.04
C LEU A 94 2.81 -6.27 6.98
N SER A 95 2.25 -6.56 8.15
CA SER A 95 1.08 -7.42 8.35
C SER A 95 -0.07 -6.61 8.96
N SER A 96 -1.31 -6.95 8.60
CA SER A 96 -2.51 -6.35 9.20
C SER A 96 -2.84 -7.02 10.53
N CYS A 97 -3.25 -6.25 11.53
CA CYS A 97 -3.81 -6.81 12.75
C CYS A 97 -5.07 -7.64 12.44
N SER A 98 -5.18 -8.80 13.08
CA SER A 98 -6.35 -9.67 12.97
C SER A 98 -7.60 -9.03 13.59
N SER A 99 -8.78 -9.60 13.32
CA SER A 99 -10.04 -9.16 13.95
C SER A 99 -9.98 -9.23 15.49
N GLY A 100 -9.23 -10.19 16.05
CA GLY A 100 -9.02 -10.39 17.49
C GLY A 100 -8.01 -9.47 18.16
N CYS A 101 -7.56 -8.39 17.51
CA CYS A 101 -6.68 -7.40 18.13
C CYS A 101 -7.31 -6.77 19.39
N LYS A 102 -6.58 -6.78 20.51
CA LYS A 102 -7.03 -6.23 21.81
C LYS A 102 -7.32 -4.73 21.80
N CYS A 103 -6.81 -4.00 20.81
CA CYS A 103 -7.10 -2.58 20.63
C CYS A 103 -8.49 -2.32 20.02
N GLY A 104 -9.24 -3.36 19.63
CA GLY A 104 -10.62 -3.24 19.15
C GLY A 104 -10.77 -2.25 18.00
N SER A 105 -11.73 -1.32 18.15
CA SER A 105 -12.01 -0.24 17.20
C SER A 105 -10.96 0.87 17.18
N SER A 106 -10.08 0.93 18.18
CA SER A 106 -8.98 1.92 18.23
C SER A 106 -7.77 1.49 17.39
N CYS A 107 -7.78 0.27 16.85
CA CYS A 107 -6.70 -0.27 16.00
C CYS A 107 -6.77 0.30 14.58
N ASN A 108 -5.73 1.02 14.14
CA ASN A 108 -5.64 1.54 12.78
C ASN A 108 -5.01 0.57 11.78
N ASN A 109 -4.24 -0.42 12.23
CA ASN A 109 -3.60 -1.40 11.37
C ASN A 109 -4.57 -2.51 10.92
N LYS A 110 -5.70 -2.11 10.33
CA LYS A 110 -6.72 -2.99 9.73
C LYS A 110 -7.14 -2.57 8.31
N PRO A 111 -6.21 -2.12 7.43
CA PRO A 111 -6.59 -1.50 6.16
C PRO A 111 -7.34 -2.44 5.21
N PHE A 112 -6.97 -3.73 5.13
CA PHE A 112 -7.62 -4.71 4.24
C PHE A 112 -9.00 -5.18 4.76
N GLN A 113 -9.23 -5.06 6.07
CA GLN A 113 -10.51 -5.38 6.70
C GLN A 113 -11.49 -4.21 6.56
N HIS A 114 -11.04 -2.98 6.89
CA HIS A 114 -11.88 -1.77 6.86
C HIS A 114 -12.03 -1.18 5.47
N ARG A 115 -11.01 -1.33 4.61
CA ARG A 115 -10.97 -0.85 3.22
C ARG A 115 -11.34 0.62 3.12
N PRO A 116 -10.59 1.50 3.80
CA PRO A 116 -10.73 2.92 3.55
C PRO A 116 -10.40 3.16 2.07
N LEU A 117 -11.39 3.62 1.30
CA LEU A 117 -11.20 3.97 -0.10
C LEU A 117 -10.79 5.43 -0.18
N LYS A 118 -9.65 5.68 -0.81
CA LYS A 118 -9.27 7.04 -1.15
C LYS A 118 -10.09 7.55 -2.33
N LYS A 119 -10.43 8.84 -2.34
CA LYS A 119 -11.11 9.48 -3.48
C LYS A 119 -10.17 9.50 -4.68
N MET A 120 -10.68 9.08 -5.83
CA MET A 120 -9.91 8.95 -7.07
C MET A 120 -10.76 9.32 -8.28
N LYS A 121 -10.10 9.77 -9.35
CA LYS A 121 -10.72 10.14 -10.63
C LYS A 121 -10.09 9.36 -11.77
N LEU A 122 -10.92 8.94 -12.73
CA LEU A 122 -10.46 8.34 -13.97
C LEU A 122 -9.99 9.45 -14.92
N VAL A 123 -8.84 9.25 -15.56
CA VAL A 123 -8.30 10.17 -16.57
C VAL A 123 -7.91 9.40 -17.81
N GLN A 124 -7.92 10.05 -18.98
CA GLN A 124 -7.31 9.49 -20.18
C GLN A 124 -5.86 9.96 -20.24
N THR A 125 -4.93 9.02 -20.37
CA THR A 125 -3.52 9.31 -20.59
C THR A 125 -3.23 9.35 -22.09
N GLU A 126 -2.15 10.03 -22.47
CA GLU A 126 -1.78 10.20 -23.89
C GLU A 126 -1.38 8.87 -24.55
N LYS A 127 -0.70 7.98 -23.80
CA LYS A 127 -0.05 6.78 -24.36
C LYS A 127 -0.45 5.45 -23.71
N CYS A 128 -1.06 5.47 -22.52
CA CYS A 128 -1.29 4.29 -21.70
C CYS A 128 -2.78 3.99 -21.46
N GLY A 129 -3.68 4.55 -22.29
CA GLY A 129 -5.11 4.38 -22.12
C GLY A 129 -5.64 5.11 -20.88
N SER A 130 -6.57 4.50 -20.15
CA SER A 130 -7.16 5.11 -18.95
C SER A 130 -6.28 4.93 -17.72
N GLY A 131 -6.05 6.03 -17.00
CA GLY A 131 -5.33 6.08 -15.73
C GLY A 131 -6.23 6.54 -14.58
N ILE A 132 -5.69 6.50 -13.36
CA ILE A 132 -6.37 6.94 -12.15
C ILE A 132 -5.49 7.98 -11.45
N VAL A 133 -6.10 9.09 -11.02
CA VAL A 133 -5.45 10.13 -10.21
C VAL A 133 -6.14 10.26 -8.86
N ALA A 134 -5.39 10.62 -7.82
CA ALA A 134 -5.96 10.91 -6.51
C ALA A 134 -6.82 12.18 -6.56
N ASP A 135 -7.95 12.16 -5.87
CA ASP A 135 -8.88 13.30 -5.71
C ASP A 135 -8.96 13.78 -4.26
N GLU A 136 -7.91 13.46 -3.49
CA GLU A 136 -7.68 13.97 -2.14
C GLU A 136 -6.20 13.82 -1.80
N ASP A 137 -5.75 14.55 -0.77
CA ASP A 137 -4.39 14.44 -0.26
C ASP A 137 -4.16 13.07 0.38
N ILE A 138 -3.08 12.40 -0.03
CA ILE A 138 -2.63 11.14 0.54
C ILE A 138 -1.29 11.39 1.23
N LYS A 139 -1.27 11.26 2.55
CA LYS A 139 -0.05 11.46 3.34
C LYS A 139 0.90 10.28 3.14
N HIS A 140 2.20 10.55 3.30
CA HIS A 140 3.22 9.52 3.23
C HIS A 140 2.89 8.37 4.19
N GLY A 141 2.80 7.18 3.62
CA GLY A 141 2.59 5.96 4.37
C GLY A 141 1.14 5.61 4.70
N GLU A 142 0.16 6.37 4.19
CA GLU A 142 -1.25 5.98 4.24
C GLU A 142 -1.57 4.83 3.29
N PHE A 143 -2.58 4.06 3.65
CA PHE A 143 -3.17 3.07 2.76
C PHE A 143 -3.95 3.77 1.63
N VAL A 144 -3.73 3.32 0.39
CA VAL A 144 -4.34 3.89 -0.81
C VAL A 144 -5.50 3.04 -1.30
N ILE A 145 -5.22 1.81 -1.73
CA ILE A 145 -6.21 0.85 -2.24
C ILE A 145 -5.65 -0.57 -2.21
N GLU A 146 -6.53 -1.57 -2.14
CA GLU A 146 -6.19 -2.98 -2.32
C GLU A 146 -6.27 -3.34 -3.81
N TYR A 147 -5.21 -3.92 -4.37
CA TYR A 147 -5.28 -4.52 -5.69
C TYR A 147 -6.10 -5.80 -5.61
N VAL A 148 -7.26 -5.83 -6.26
CA VAL A 148 -8.18 -6.97 -6.26
C VAL A 148 -8.44 -7.47 -7.67
N GLY A 149 -8.57 -8.78 -7.82
CA GLY A 149 -8.79 -9.41 -9.11
C GLY A 149 -9.23 -10.87 -9.01
N GLU A 150 -9.32 -11.51 -10.16
CA GLU A 150 -9.46 -12.95 -10.24
C GLU A 150 -8.10 -13.62 -10.04
N GLY A 151 -8.03 -14.55 -9.08
CA GLY A 151 -6.84 -15.32 -8.77
C GLY A 151 -6.92 -16.71 -9.38
N PHE A 152 -6.03 -17.00 -10.32
CA PHE A 152 -5.83 -18.33 -10.87
C PHE A 152 -4.77 -19.04 -10.03
N GLY A 153 -5.20 -19.93 -9.14
CA GLY A 153 -4.26 -20.85 -8.49
C GLY A 153 -3.62 -21.78 -9.53
N LYS A 154 -2.36 -22.13 -9.33
CA LYS A 154 -1.75 -23.29 -10.01
C LYS A 154 -2.11 -24.56 -9.25
#